data_AF-A0A255SMF7-F1
#
_entry.id   AF-A0A255SMF7-F1
#
_cell.length_a   1.000
_cell.length_b   1.000
_cell.length_c   1.000
_cell.angle_alpha   90.00
_cell.angle_beta   90.00
_cell.angle_gamma   90.00
#
_symmetry.space_group_name_H-M   'P 1'
#
loop_
_entity.id
_entity.type
_entity.pdbx_description
1 polymer ?
#
loop_
_entity_poly.entity_id
_entity_poly.type
_entity_poly.pdbx_seq_one_letter_code
_entity_poly.pdbx_strand_id
1 'polypeptide(L)'
;MSALSVLYLVLPFPLAFILHDAEEAIVQHRWMLSHRYIFEDKYPRIKPLFKYLSSLDTQSFVIAALEEFVILILCTCYVLIQGNYCVEIWSALFIAFSFHLLIHIIQAIVLKSYVPGLITSVLLIPYSYLGMQSIWYAMNGVELFLWGVAGIIFMAMNLIFAHWIGKICHKTHTRLEHQYASEE
;
A
#
# COMPACT_ATOMS: atom_id res chain seq x y z
N MET A 1 -12.91 17.87 11.39
CA MET A 1 -11.47 17.83 11.72
C MET A 1 -10.99 19.23 12.10
N SER A 2 -10.06 19.36 13.05
CA SER A 2 -9.44 20.65 13.37
C SER A 2 -8.38 21.00 12.33
N ALA A 3 -8.06 22.30 12.18
CA ALA A 3 -6.97 22.74 11.30
C ALA A 3 -5.62 22.07 11.65
N LEU A 4 -5.40 21.81 12.94
CA LEU A 4 -4.22 21.11 13.44
C LEU A 4 -4.17 19.65 12.97
N SER A 5 -5.30 18.92 13.04
CA SER A 5 -5.36 17.55 12.52
C SER A 5 -5.18 17.50 11.00
N VAL A 6 -5.67 18.50 10.28
CA VAL A 6 -5.46 18.59 8.83
C VAL A 6 -3.96 18.77 8.53
N LEU A 7 -3.30 19.67 9.25
CA LEU A 7 -1.88 19.97 9.03
C LEU A 7 -0.95 18.79 9.35
N TYR A 8 -1.14 18.12 10.49
CA TYR A 8 -0.20 17.10 10.97
C TYR A 8 -0.60 15.66 10.67
N LEU A 9 -1.86 15.39 10.28
CA LEU A 9 -2.32 14.03 9.95
C LEU A 9 -2.77 13.92 8.50
N VAL A 10 -3.68 14.79 8.03
CA VAL A 10 -4.30 14.63 6.71
C VAL A 10 -3.31 14.94 5.58
N LEU A 11 -2.68 16.12 5.60
CA LEU A 11 -1.75 16.54 4.55
C LEU A 11 -0.47 15.68 4.47
N PRO A 12 0.10 15.18 5.58
CA PRO A 12 1.25 14.28 5.51
C PRO A 12 0.92 12.86 5.01
N PHE A 13 -0.34 12.45 4.98
CA PHE A 13 -0.69 11.06 4.67
C PHE A 13 -0.27 10.64 3.25
N PRO A 14 -0.55 11.41 2.18
CA PRO A 14 -0.02 11.10 0.85
C PRO A 14 1.51 11.07 0.78
N LEU A 15 2.20 11.89 1.58
CA LEU A 15 3.67 11.90 1.63
C LEU A 15 4.22 10.65 2.34
N ALA A 16 3.58 10.22 3.42
CA ALA A 16 3.92 8.98 4.12
C ALA A 16 3.74 7.76 3.20
N PHE A 17 2.66 7.74 2.42
CA PHE A 17 2.43 6.73 1.39
C PHE A 17 3.56 6.74 0.35
N ILE A 18 3.86 7.89 -0.28
CA ILE A 18 4.95 7.99 -1.27
C ILE A 18 6.27 7.47 -0.69
N LEU A 19 6.62 7.86 0.54
CA LEU A 19 7.86 7.43 1.18
C LEU A 19 7.92 5.90 1.31
N HIS A 20 6.82 5.29 1.76
CA HIS A 20 6.71 3.86 1.96
C HIS A 20 6.76 3.08 0.63
N ASP A 21 5.88 3.44 -0.30
CA ASP A 21 5.78 2.79 -1.62
C ASP A 21 7.02 3.02 -2.49
N ALA A 22 7.78 4.10 -2.28
CA ALA A 22 9.07 4.27 -2.94
C ALA A 22 10.09 3.21 -2.49
N GLU A 23 10.15 2.87 -1.20
CA GLU A 23 11.00 1.78 -0.73
C GLU A 23 10.58 0.46 -1.38
N GLU A 24 9.28 0.15 -1.38
CA GLU A 24 8.75 -1.05 -2.01
C GLU A 24 9.06 -1.10 -3.51
N ALA A 25 8.78 -0.03 -4.26
CA ALA A 25 9.02 0.03 -5.70
C ALA A 25 10.50 -0.22 -6.06
N ILE A 26 11.42 0.35 -5.29
CA ILE A 26 12.86 0.23 -5.51
C ILE A 26 13.36 -1.17 -5.18
N VAL A 27 12.85 -1.79 -4.11
CA VAL A 27 13.46 -2.98 -3.52
C VAL A 27 12.71 -4.27 -3.84
N GLN A 28 11.38 -4.23 -3.96
CA GLN A 28 10.50 -5.40 -4.04
C GLN A 28 10.94 -6.38 -5.13
N HIS A 29 11.03 -5.93 -6.38
CA HIS A 29 11.31 -6.85 -7.50
C HIS A 29 12.64 -7.60 -7.31
N ARG A 30 13.71 -6.88 -6.99
CA ARG A 30 15.04 -7.47 -6.77
C ARG A 30 15.06 -8.41 -5.56
N TRP A 31 14.39 -8.03 -4.47
CA TRP A 31 14.31 -8.84 -3.26
C TRP A 31 13.57 -10.17 -3.53
N MET A 32 12.46 -10.11 -4.26
CA MET A 32 11.69 -11.29 -4.65
C MET A 32 12.52 -12.25 -5.51
N LEU A 33 13.39 -11.76 -6.39
CA LEU A 33 14.28 -12.59 -7.20
C LEU A 33 15.40 -13.25 -6.38
N SER A 34 16.00 -12.53 -5.42
CA SER A 34 17.12 -13.04 -4.62
C SER A 34 16.69 -14.00 -3.50
N HIS A 35 15.44 -13.91 -3.04
CA HIS A 35 14.93 -14.71 -1.91
C HIS A 35 13.98 -15.83 -2.31
N ARG A 36 13.91 -16.20 -3.60
CA ARG A 36 12.99 -17.26 -4.11
C ARG A 36 13.07 -18.57 -3.31
N TYR A 37 14.28 -18.97 -2.90
CA TYR A 37 14.52 -20.20 -2.15
C TYR A 37 13.74 -20.26 -0.81
N ILE A 38 13.52 -19.12 -0.15
CA ILE A 38 12.76 -19.04 1.11
C ILE A 38 11.33 -19.57 0.91
N PHE A 39 10.76 -19.33 -0.26
CA PHE A 39 9.34 -19.61 -0.55
C PHE A 39 9.15 -20.94 -1.27
N GLU A 40 10.15 -21.41 -1.99
CA GLU A 40 10.11 -22.70 -2.65
C GLU A 40 10.32 -23.86 -1.67
N ASP A 41 11.17 -23.69 -0.66
CA ASP A 41 11.58 -24.78 0.24
C ASP A 41 11.04 -24.66 1.67
N LYS A 42 10.96 -23.43 2.24
CA LYS A 42 10.65 -23.24 3.67
C LYS A 42 9.16 -23.02 3.96
N TYR A 43 8.43 -22.39 3.04
CA TYR A 43 7.01 -22.05 3.21
C TYR A 43 6.16 -22.39 1.98
N PRO A 44 5.92 -23.68 1.68
CA PRO A 44 5.27 -24.11 0.43
C PRO A 44 3.81 -23.64 0.28
N ARG A 45 3.10 -23.34 1.38
CA ARG A 45 1.70 -22.87 1.34
C ARG A 45 1.54 -21.46 0.76
N ILE A 46 2.56 -20.60 0.85
CA ILE A 46 2.54 -19.23 0.32
C ILE A 46 3.17 -19.10 -1.07
N LYS A 47 3.66 -20.21 -1.63
CA LYS A 47 4.27 -20.29 -2.96
C LYS A 47 3.40 -19.70 -4.09
N PRO A 48 2.05 -19.92 -4.14
CA PRO A 48 1.22 -19.32 -5.18
C PRO A 48 1.17 -17.79 -5.12
N LEU A 49 1.03 -17.22 -3.92
CA LEU A 49 1.05 -15.78 -3.68
C LEU A 49 2.40 -15.18 -4.06
N PHE A 50 3.49 -15.84 -3.68
CA PHE A 50 4.83 -15.39 -4.01
C PHE A 50 5.12 -15.46 -5.52
N LYS A 51 4.67 -16.51 -6.21
CA LYS A 51 4.77 -16.62 -7.67
C LYS A 51 3.97 -15.51 -8.38
N TYR A 52 2.82 -15.13 -7.82
CA TYR A 52 2.05 -14.01 -8.30
C TYR A 52 2.78 -12.68 -8.09
N LEU A 53 3.29 -12.41 -6.89
CA LEU A 53 4.01 -11.16 -6.58
C LEU A 53 5.34 -11.04 -7.33
N SER A 54 6.08 -12.14 -7.50
CA SER A 54 7.33 -12.15 -8.28
C SER A 54 7.14 -12.00 -9.79
N SER A 55 5.90 -12.17 -10.27
CA SER A 55 5.53 -11.87 -11.66
C SER A 55 5.27 -10.38 -11.91
N LEU A 56 5.20 -9.57 -10.85
CA LEU A 56 5.09 -8.12 -10.95
C LEU A 56 6.50 -7.54 -11.15
N ASP A 57 6.69 -6.89 -12.29
CA ASP A 57 7.85 -6.05 -12.54
C ASP A 57 7.67 -4.68 -11.86
N THR A 58 8.77 -3.92 -11.76
CA THR A 58 8.74 -2.60 -11.14
C THR A 58 7.75 -1.66 -11.83
N GLN A 59 7.57 -1.77 -13.15
CA GLN A 59 6.61 -0.94 -13.88
C GLN A 59 5.16 -1.23 -13.45
N SER A 60 4.75 -2.50 -13.39
CA SER A 60 3.41 -2.86 -12.93
C SER A 60 3.16 -2.42 -11.48
N PHE A 61 4.19 -2.51 -10.63
CA PHE A 61 4.11 -2.03 -9.25
C PHE A 61 3.90 -0.52 -9.19
N VAL A 62 4.71 0.27 -9.90
CA VAL A 62 4.60 1.74 -9.90
C VAL A 62 3.24 2.21 -10.44
N ILE A 63 2.69 1.53 -11.45
CA ILE A 63 1.34 1.83 -11.95
C ILE A 63 0.28 1.58 -10.87
N ALA A 64 0.40 0.46 -10.13
CA ALA A 64 -0.52 0.16 -9.03
C ALA A 64 -0.39 1.19 -7.89
N ALA A 65 0.83 1.52 -7.47
CA ALA A 65 1.08 2.52 -6.44
C ALA A 65 0.59 3.93 -6.85
N LEU A 66 0.67 4.27 -8.14
CA LEU A 66 0.14 5.54 -8.66
C LEU A 66 -1.39 5.60 -8.55
N GLU A 67 -2.08 4.49 -8.83
CA GLU A 67 -3.53 4.39 -8.69
C GLU A 67 -3.96 4.60 -7.22
N GLU A 68 -3.28 3.94 -6.28
CA GLU A 68 -3.50 4.11 -4.85
C GLU A 68 -3.22 5.53 -4.37
N PHE A 69 -2.15 6.14 -4.89
CA PHE A 69 -1.83 7.53 -4.62
C PHE A 69 -2.95 8.48 -5.07
N VAL A 70 -3.55 8.24 -6.24
CA VAL A 70 -4.69 9.03 -6.73
C VAL A 70 -5.89 8.90 -5.77
N ILE A 71 -6.21 7.69 -5.30
CA ILE A 71 -7.26 7.49 -4.29
C ILE A 71 -6.98 8.31 -3.03
N LEU A 72 -5.73 8.28 -2.53
CA LEU A 72 -5.34 9.04 -1.33
C LEU A 72 -5.43 10.55 -1.53
N ILE A 73 -5.06 11.06 -2.71
CA ILE A 73 -5.22 12.48 -3.05
C ILE A 73 -6.69 12.86 -3.12
N LEU A 74 -7.55 12.05 -3.75
CA LEU A 74 -8.99 12.28 -3.80
C LEU A 74 -9.61 12.28 -2.40
N CYS A 75 -9.22 11.33 -1.55
CA CYS A 75 -9.64 11.29 -0.15
C CYS A 75 -9.19 12.55 0.60
N THR A 76 -7.93 12.97 0.41
CA THR A 76 -7.39 14.20 1.00
C THR A 76 -8.20 15.42 0.57
N CYS A 77 -8.46 15.59 -0.73
CA CYS A 77 -9.31 16.67 -1.24
C CYS A 77 -10.73 16.60 -0.66
N TYR A 78 -11.29 15.40 -0.52
CA TYR A 78 -12.63 15.19 0.05
C TYR A 78 -12.72 15.65 1.51
N VAL A 79 -11.67 15.42 2.30
CA VAL A 79 -11.53 15.96 3.66
C VAL A 79 -11.42 17.49 3.64
N LEU A 80 -10.66 18.06 2.72
CA LEU A 80 -10.46 19.52 2.63
C LEU A 80 -11.75 20.28 2.28
N ILE A 81 -12.63 19.70 1.48
CA ILE A 81 -13.96 20.28 1.16
C ILE A 81 -15.03 19.94 2.21
N GLN A 82 -14.66 19.28 3.31
CA GLN A 82 -15.57 18.87 4.40
C GLN A 82 -16.74 18.02 3.90
N GLY A 83 -16.46 17.04 3.04
CA GLY A 83 -17.46 16.09 2.57
C GLY A 83 -18.12 15.31 3.71
N ASN A 84 -19.33 14.81 3.46
CA ASN A 84 -20.03 13.95 4.42
C ASN A 84 -19.22 12.68 4.69
N TYR A 85 -19.14 12.25 5.95
CA TYR A 85 -18.35 11.10 6.37
C TYR A 85 -16.85 11.16 6.02
N CYS A 86 -16.30 12.36 5.76
CA CYS A 86 -14.90 12.49 5.33
C CYS A 86 -13.91 12.01 6.41
N VAL A 87 -14.23 12.16 7.69
CA VAL A 87 -13.39 11.70 8.80
C VAL A 87 -13.33 10.18 8.82
N GLU A 88 -14.47 9.54 8.61
CA GLU A 88 -14.66 8.10 8.61
C GLU A 88 -13.95 7.44 7.44
N ILE A 89 -14.13 7.98 6.23
CA ILE A 89 -13.46 7.49 5.01
C ILE A 89 -11.95 7.64 5.14
N TRP A 90 -11.48 8.81 5.59
CA TRP A 90 -10.05 9.03 5.82
C TRP A 90 -9.48 8.07 6.88
N SER A 91 -10.22 7.87 7.98
CA SER A 91 -9.82 6.94 9.04
C SER A 91 -9.73 5.51 8.54
N ALA A 92 -10.66 5.06 7.69
CA ALA A 92 -10.62 3.73 7.10
C ALA A 92 -9.34 3.49 6.29
N LEU A 93 -8.96 4.45 5.43
CA LEU A 93 -7.71 4.36 4.66
C LEU A 93 -6.47 4.43 5.56
N PHE A 94 -6.49 5.31 6.57
CA PHE A 94 -5.37 5.47 7.51
C PHE A 94 -5.15 4.22 8.38
N ILE A 95 -6.23 3.58 8.85
CA ILE A 95 -6.17 2.31 9.59
C ILE A 95 -5.60 1.21 8.70
N ALA A 96 -6.08 1.12 7.44
CA ALA A 96 -5.59 0.12 6.49
C ALA A 96 -4.08 0.30 6.23
N PHE A 97 -3.64 1.53 5.99
CA PHE A 97 -2.22 1.87 5.85
C PHE A 97 -1.41 1.53 7.10
N SER A 98 -1.91 1.89 8.30
CA SER A 98 -1.24 1.57 9.57
C SER A 98 -1.08 0.06 9.76
N PHE A 99 -2.10 -0.72 9.38
CA PHE A 99 -2.03 -2.17 9.43
C PHE A 99 -1.04 -2.74 8.41
N HIS A 100 -0.95 -2.16 7.21
CA HIS A 100 0.03 -2.51 6.19
C HIS A 100 1.48 -2.36 6.70
N LEU A 101 1.80 -1.25 7.38
CA LEU A 101 3.11 -1.07 8.01
C LEU A 101 3.43 -2.19 9.04
N LEU A 102 2.42 -2.58 9.84
CA LEU A 102 2.59 -3.67 10.81
C LEU A 102 2.82 -5.02 10.13
N ILE A 103 2.16 -5.27 8.99
CA ILE A 103 2.37 -6.49 8.21
C ILE A 103 3.84 -6.63 7.81
N HIS A 104 4.49 -5.57 7.34
CA HIS A 104 5.92 -5.60 6.98
C HIS A 104 6.82 -5.90 8.16
N ILE A 105 6.54 -5.31 9.32
CA ILE A 105 7.29 -5.58 10.55
C ILE A 105 7.13 -7.05 10.96
N ILE A 106 5.90 -7.58 10.92
CA ILE A 106 5.61 -8.98 11.22
C ILE A 106 6.32 -9.90 10.22
N GLN A 107 6.27 -9.59 8.93
CA GLN A 107 6.96 -10.35 7.89
C GLN A 107 8.47 -10.39 8.13
N ALA A 108 9.09 -9.26 8.49
CA ALA A 108 10.50 -9.20 8.83
C ALA A 108 10.87 -10.08 10.05
N ILE A 109 10.03 -10.07 11.08
CA ILE A 109 10.22 -10.91 12.28
C ILE A 109 10.11 -12.39 11.93
N VAL A 110 9.07 -12.78 11.18
CA VAL A 110 8.82 -14.19 10.80
C VAL A 110 9.92 -14.72 9.87
N LEU A 111 10.37 -13.90 8.92
CA LEU A 111 11.43 -14.27 7.98
C LEU A 111 12.83 -14.11 8.59
N LYS A 112 12.96 -13.40 9.71
CA LYS A 112 14.23 -12.99 10.35
C LYS A 112 15.18 -12.33 9.35
N SER A 113 14.61 -11.55 8.43
CA SER A 113 15.32 -10.90 7.34
C SER A 113 14.64 -9.58 7.00
N TYR A 114 15.37 -8.72 6.29
CA TYR A 114 14.79 -7.53 5.68
C TYR A 114 13.69 -7.93 4.68
N VAL A 115 12.62 -7.12 4.61
CA VAL A 115 11.57 -7.20 3.59
C VAL A 115 11.36 -5.80 2.98
N PRO A 116 10.95 -5.69 1.70
CA PRO A 116 10.62 -4.42 1.07
C PRO A 116 9.57 -3.66 1.89
N GLY A 117 9.81 -2.39 2.20
CA GLY A 117 8.90 -1.56 3.01
C GLY A 117 9.20 -1.59 4.52
N LEU A 118 10.15 -2.40 5.00
CA LEU A 118 10.46 -2.51 6.43
C LEU A 118 11.03 -1.22 7.03
N ILE A 119 11.97 -0.57 6.36
CA ILE A 119 12.68 0.59 6.93
C ILE A 119 11.69 1.73 7.13
N THR A 120 10.92 2.05 6.08
CA THR A 120 9.90 3.09 6.11
C THR A 120 8.75 2.73 7.04
N SER A 121 8.35 1.46 7.15
CA SER A 121 7.37 1.03 8.16
C SER A 121 7.80 1.38 9.57
N VAL A 122 9.05 1.07 9.95
CA VAL A 122 9.59 1.42 11.27
C VAL A 122 9.66 2.93 11.47
N LEU A 123 10.10 3.69 10.45
CA LEU A 123 10.17 5.15 10.50
C LEU A 123 8.80 5.81 10.65
N LEU A 124 7.75 5.22 10.08
CA LEU A 124 6.39 5.76 10.08
C LEU A 124 5.56 5.34 11.30
N ILE A 125 6.07 4.47 12.19
CA ILE A 125 5.38 4.08 13.43
C ILE A 125 4.95 5.30 14.27
N PRO A 126 5.79 6.31 14.54
CA PRO A 126 5.36 7.47 15.33
C PRO A 126 4.19 8.21 14.69
N TYR A 127 4.20 8.36 13.36
CA TYR A 127 3.12 9.01 12.62
C TYR A 127 1.83 8.18 12.65
N SER A 128 1.94 6.87 12.39
CA SER A 128 0.81 5.93 12.48
C SER A 128 0.21 5.93 13.88
N TYR A 129 1.04 5.91 14.94
CA TYR A 129 0.58 5.96 16.32
C TYR A 129 -0.23 7.23 16.62
N LEU A 130 0.25 8.41 16.20
CA LEU A 130 -0.47 9.68 16.40
C LEU A 130 -1.81 9.71 15.67
N GLY A 131 -1.87 9.18 14.45
CA GLY A 131 -3.13 9.09 13.71
C GLY A 131 -4.10 8.11 14.35
N MET A 132 -3.65 6.90 14.72
CA MET A 132 -4.47 5.90 15.40
C MET A 132 -5.01 6.40 16.74
N GLN A 133 -4.19 7.10 17.53
CA GLN A 133 -4.62 7.74 18.77
C GLN A 133 -5.70 8.81 18.50
N SER A 134 -5.55 9.59 17.44
CA SER A 134 -6.53 10.62 17.07
C SER A 134 -7.86 10.01 16.63
N ILE A 135 -7.83 8.91 15.87
CA ILE A 135 -9.01 8.17 15.45
C ILE A 135 -9.71 7.54 16.67
N TRP A 136 -8.93 6.96 17.59
CA TRP A 136 -9.45 6.38 18.83
C TRP A 136 -10.25 7.38 19.68
N TYR A 137 -9.83 8.64 19.72
CA TYR A 137 -10.58 9.69 20.44
C TYR A 137 -11.77 10.25 19.64
N ALA A 138 -11.75 10.12 18.31
CA ALA A 138 -12.80 10.66 17.44
C ALA A 138 -13.97 9.68 17.23
N MET A 139 -13.75 8.38 17.39
CA MET A 139 -14.71 7.32 17.08
C MET A 139 -15.02 6.44 18.29
N ASN A 140 -16.23 5.91 18.35
CA ASN A 140 -16.51 4.83 19.30
C ASN A 140 -15.94 3.48 18.80
N GLY A 141 -15.85 2.49 19.68
CA GLY A 141 -15.23 1.20 19.36
C GLY A 141 -15.91 0.42 18.23
N VAL A 142 -17.24 0.57 18.05
CA VAL A 142 -17.98 -0.09 16.97
C VAL A 142 -17.68 0.57 15.63
N GLU A 143 -17.70 1.91 15.59
CA GLU A 143 -17.30 2.67 14.39
C GLU A 143 -15.88 2.36 13.97
N LEU A 144 -14.93 2.39 14.93
CA LEU A 144 -13.53 2.05 14.67
C LEU A 144 -13.39 0.66 14.06
N PHE A 145 -14.10 -0.34 14.62
CA PHE A 145 -14.08 -1.70 14.11
C PHE A 145 -14.66 -1.79 12.69
N LEU A 146 -15.84 -1.21 12.45
CA LEU A 146 -16.51 -1.28 11.16
C LEU A 146 -15.72 -0.56 10.06
N TRP A 147 -15.26 0.67 10.31
CA TRP A 147 -14.45 1.43 9.35
C TRP A 147 -13.06 0.84 9.15
N GLY A 148 -12.46 0.27 10.21
CA GLY A 148 -11.20 -0.46 10.09
C GLY A 148 -11.32 -1.70 9.20
N VAL A 149 -12.36 -2.52 9.42
CA VAL A 149 -12.64 -3.69 8.57
C VAL A 149 -12.96 -3.27 7.14
N ALA A 150 -13.81 -2.25 6.95
CA ALA A 150 -14.14 -1.73 5.63
C ALA A 150 -12.90 -1.20 4.89
N GLY A 151 -12.01 -0.48 5.58
CA GLY A 151 -10.77 0.03 5.02
C GLY A 151 -9.82 -1.07 4.57
N ILE A 152 -9.65 -2.12 5.39
CA ILE A 152 -8.80 -3.28 5.03
C ILE A 152 -9.38 -4.04 3.83
N ILE A 153 -10.70 -4.27 3.81
CA ILE A 153 -11.37 -4.92 2.67
C ILE A 153 -11.20 -4.08 1.41
N PHE A 154 -11.43 -2.77 1.52
CA PHE A 154 -11.26 -1.84 0.40
C PHE A 154 -9.82 -1.87 -0.13
N MET A 155 -8.82 -1.76 0.74
CA MET A 155 -7.41 -1.83 0.37
C MET A 155 -7.07 -3.16 -0.32
N ALA A 156 -7.51 -4.29 0.23
CA ALA A 156 -7.24 -5.60 -0.36
C ALA A 156 -7.89 -5.76 -1.75
N MET A 157 -9.14 -5.30 -1.92
CA MET A 157 -9.82 -5.29 -3.21
C MET A 157 -9.13 -4.35 -4.20
N ASN A 158 -8.71 -3.17 -3.73
CA ASN A 158 -8.02 -2.18 -4.54
C ASN A 158 -6.67 -2.70 -5.04
N LEU A 159 -5.86 -3.31 -4.17
CA LEU A 159 -4.59 -3.93 -4.54
C LEU A 159 -4.76 -4.98 -5.65
N ILE A 160 -5.79 -5.84 -5.54
CA ILE A 160 -6.09 -6.83 -6.58
C ILE A 160 -6.40 -6.15 -7.92
N PHE A 161 -7.20 -5.09 -7.89
CA PHE A 161 -7.56 -4.30 -9.06
C PHE A 161 -6.35 -3.55 -9.66
N ALA A 162 -5.56 -2.88 -8.84
CA ALA A 162 -4.38 -2.12 -9.23
C ALA A 162 -3.32 -3.02 -9.86
N HIS A 163 -3.08 -4.22 -9.30
CA HIS A 163 -2.21 -5.22 -9.92
C HIS A 163 -2.76 -5.75 -11.25
N TRP A 164 -4.07 -5.89 -11.38
CA TRP A 164 -4.69 -6.28 -12.64
C TRP A 164 -4.48 -5.21 -13.73
N ILE A 165 -4.61 -3.92 -13.40
CA ILE A 165 -4.27 -2.81 -14.29
C ILE A 165 -2.80 -2.87 -14.69
N GLY A 166 -1.88 -2.96 -13.71
CA GLY A 166 -0.44 -2.98 -13.95
C GLY A 166 -0.04 -4.07 -14.96
N LYS A 167 -0.61 -5.28 -14.82
CA LYS A 167 -0.38 -6.39 -15.75
C LYS A 167 -0.89 -6.14 -17.16
N ILE A 168 -2.04 -5.48 -17.32
CA ILE A 168 -2.57 -5.12 -18.64
C ILE A 168 -1.67 -4.10 -19.33
N CYS A 169 -1.22 -3.08 -18.60
CA CYS A 169 -0.31 -2.07 -19.11
C CYS A 169 1.02 -2.69 -19.56
N HIS A 170 1.61 -3.57 -18.74
CA HIS A 170 2.85 -4.28 -19.08
C HIS A 170 2.69 -5.14 -20.36
N LYS A 171 1.61 -5.91 -20.46
CA LYS A 171 1.33 -6.74 -21.64
C LYS A 171 1.12 -5.91 -22.91
N THR A 172 0.56 -4.72 -22.78
CA THR A 172 0.34 -3.81 -23.91
C THR A 172 1.67 -3.19 -24.37
N HIS A 173 2.52 -2.77 -23.43
CA HIS A 173 3.84 -2.20 -23.72
C HIS A 173 4.73 -3.20 -24.48
N THR A 174 4.87 -4.42 -23.95
CA THR A 174 5.66 -5.49 -24.57
C THR A 174 5.16 -5.87 -25.96
N ARG A 175 3.85 -5.85 -26.19
CA ARG A 175 3.26 -6.09 -27.53
C ARG A 175 3.65 -5.01 -28.53
N LEU A 176 3.64 -3.74 -28.10
CA LEU A 176 4.02 -2.62 -28.95
C LEU A 176 5.51 -2.67 -29.30
N GLU A 177 6.39 -2.94 -28.33
CA GLU A 177 7.84 -3.12 -28.59
C GLU A 177 8.11 -4.22 -29.61
N HIS A 178 7.44 -5.37 -29.49
CA HIS A 178 7.57 -6.46 -30.47
C HIS A 178 7.06 -6.07 -31.87
N GLN A 179 6.01 -5.25 -31.95
CA GLN A 179 5.50 -4.78 -33.24
C GLN A 179 6.49 -3.82 -33.91
N TYR A 180 7.01 -2.82 -33.19
CA TYR A 180 8.00 -1.89 -33.73
C TYR A 180 9.31 -2.58 -34.12
N ALA A 181 9.78 -3.55 -33.33
CA ALA A 181 10.98 -4.34 -33.66
C ALA A 181 10.78 -5.30 -34.84
N SER A 182 9.53 -5.57 -35.27
CA SER A 182 9.23 -6.38 -36.45
C SER A 182 8.98 -5.57 -37.72
N GLU A 183 8.85 -4.24 -37.57
CA GLU A 183 8.67 -3.28 -38.67
C GLU A 183 10.00 -2.65 -39.13
N GLU A 184 11.10 -2.85 -38.39
CA GLU A 184 12.50 -2.52 -38.75
C GLU A 184 13.23 -3.69 -39.42
#